data_AF-A0A7C4H831-F1
#
_entry.id   AF-A0A7C4H831-F1
#
_cell.length_a   1.000
_cell.length_b   1.000
_cell.length_c   1.000
_cell.angle_alpha   90.00
_cell.angle_beta   90.00
_cell.angle_gamma   90.00
#
_symmetry.space_group_name_H-M   'P 1'
#
loop_
_entity.id
_entity.type
_entity.pdbx_description
1 polymer ?
#
loop_
_entity_poly.entity_id
_entity_poly.type
_entity_poly.pdbx_seq_one_letter_code
_entity_poly.pdbx_strand_id
1 'polypeptide(L)'
;MDLRRRLLTRLIDQLTLMQEIMITVLIALPIMLVTMLSIMGLVGGTVIAGFTTQHLMMLIAYVLVPFSALALLIILDSILSGW
;
A
#
# COMPACT_ATOMS: atom_id res chain seq x y z
N MET A 1 -27.55 15.72 -20.81
CA MET A 1 -27.47 15.03 -19.49
C MET A 1 -26.42 13.91 -19.49
N ASP A 2 -26.14 13.30 -20.64
CA ASP A 2 -25.22 12.15 -20.74
C ASP A 2 -23.74 12.46 -20.53
N LEU A 3 -23.28 13.68 -20.87
CA LEU A 3 -21.87 14.05 -20.69
C LEU A 3 -21.48 14.11 -19.21
N ARG A 4 -22.25 14.82 -18.37
CA ARG A 4 -22.01 14.88 -16.92
C ARG A 4 -22.07 13.50 -16.28
N ARG A 5 -23.02 12.67 -16.71
CA ARG A 5 -23.13 11.27 -16.23
C ARG A 5 -21.88 10.47 -16.59
N ARG A 6 -21.42 10.53 -17.85
CA ARG A 6 -20.20 9.83 -18.31
C ARG A 6 -18.94 10.28 -17.58
N LEU A 7 -18.85 11.59 -17.32
CA LEU A 7 -17.76 12.14 -16.52
C LEU A 7 -17.82 11.53 -15.10
N LEU A 8 -18.92 11.69 -14.36
CA LEU A 8 -19.02 11.12 -13.00
C LEU A 8 -18.75 9.61 -12.94
N THR A 9 -19.20 8.83 -13.93
CA THR A 9 -18.88 7.39 -14.01
C THR A 9 -17.37 7.15 -14.13
N ARG A 10 -16.68 7.91 -14.99
CA ARG A 10 -15.22 7.79 -15.14
C ARG A 10 -14.47 8.14 -13.85
N LEU A 11 -14.93 9.13 -13.09
CA LEU A 11 -14.37 9.44 -11.77
C LEU A 11 -14.51 8.25 -10.83
N ILE A 12 -15.71 7.68 -10.75
CA ILE A 12 -16.00 6.54 -9.88
C ILE A 12 -15.09 5.36 -10.25
N ASP A 13 -14.93 5.05 -11.53
CA ASP A 13 -14.06 3.97 -11.99
C ASP A 13 -12.59 4.20 -11.57
N GLN A 14 -12.10 5.45 -11.66
CA GLN A 14 -10.75 5.81 -11.19
C GLN A 14 -10.61 5.64 -9.67
N LEU A 15 -11.61 6.05 -8.90
CA LEU A 15 -11.62 5.92 -7.44
C LEU A 15 -11.70 4.45 -7.01
N THR A 16 -12.46 3.61 -7.72
CA THR A 16 -12.52 2.17 -7.47
C THR A 16 -11.15 1.51 -7.69
N LEU A 17 -10.47 1.85 -8.79
CA LEU A 17 -9.11 1.36 -9.04
C LEU A 17 -8.14 1.83 -7.95
N MET A 18 -8.22 3.09 -7.53
CA MET A 18 -7.39 3.59 -6.43
C MET A 18 -7.66 2.88 -5.11
N GLN A 19 -8.93 2.58 -4.80
CA GLN A 19 -9.30 1.82 -3.61
C GLN A 19 -8.62 0.44 -3.61
N GLU A 20 -8.63 -0.27 -4.73
CA GLU A 20 -7.97 -1.58 -4.85
C GLU A 20 -6.45 -1.47 -4.63
N ILE A 21 -5.82 -0.45 -5.22
CA ILE A 21 -4.40 -0.18 -5.02
C ILE A 21 -4.11 0.11 -3.55
N MET A 22 -4.93 0.94 -2.89
CA MET A 22 -4.75 1.26 -1.47
C MET A 22 -4.84 0.03 -0.58
N ILE A 23 -5.84 -0.83 -0.79
CA ILE A 23 -5.98 -2.08 -0.04
C ILE A 23 -4.77 -2.99 -0.31
N THR A 24 -4.37 -3.13 -1.57
CA THR A 24 -3.28 -4.05 -1.94
C THR A 24 -1.94 -3.58 -1.38
N VAL A 25 -1.62 -2.29 -1.49
CA VAL A 25 -0.32 -1.73 -1.10
C VAL A 25 -0.22 -1.48 0.40
N LEU A 26 -1.30 -1.04 1.07
CA LEU A 26 -1.26 -0.69 2.50
C LEU A 26 -1.64 -1.85 3.42
N ILE A 27 -2.40 -2.82 2.92
CA ILE A 27 -2.91 -3.92 3.75
C ILE A 27 -2.30 -5.24 3.29
N ALA A 28 -2.58 -5.67 2.06
CA ALA A 28 -2.20 -7.01 1.61
C ALA A 28 -0.67 -7.19 1.56
N LEU A 29 0.05 -6.28 0.90
CA LEU A 29 1.50 -6.37 0.72
C LEU A 29 2.27 -6.36 2.05
N PRO A 30 2.02 -5.42 2.99
CA PRO A 30 2.73 -5.41 4.27
C PRO A 30 2.43 -6.65 5.10
N ILE A 31 1.17 -7.13 5.11
CA ILE A 31 0.79 -8.35 5.83
C ILE A 31 1.51 -9.57 5.22
N MET A 32 1.54 -9.70 3.89
CA MET A 32 2.26 -10.81 3.24
C MET A 32 3.76 -10.79 3.57
N LEU A 33 4.40 -9.62 3.52
CA LEU A 33 5.82 -9.50 3.86
C LEU A 33 6.09 -9.79 5.35
N VAL A 34 5.28 -9.24 6.25
CA VAL A 34 5.42 -9.47 7.70
C VAL A 34 5.18 -10.93 8.05
N THR A 35 4.18 -11.59 7.44
CA THR A 35 3.91 -13.01 7.68
C THR A 35 5.06 -13.89 7.17
N MET A 36 5.60 -13.62 5.97
CA MET A 36 6.77 -14.34 5.46
C MET A 36 8.00 -14.12 6.34
N LEU A 37 8.29 -12.89 6.76
CA LEU A 37 9.42 -12.58 7.64
C LEU A 37 9.27 -13.19 9.02
N SER A 38 8.04 -13.27 9.54
CA SER A 38 7.74 -13.96 10.79
C SER A 38 8.07 -15.44 10.67
N ILE A 39 7.64 -16.11 9.59
CA ILE A 39 7.97 -17.52 9.31
C ILE A 39 9.49 -17.72 9.20
N MET A 40 10.20 -16.84 8.49
CA MET A 40 11.66 -16.89 8.41
C MET A 40 12.33 -16.72 9.78
N GLY A 41 11.77 -15.86 10.64
CA GLY A 41 12.23 -15.64 12.00
C GLY A 41 12.18 -16.90 12.85
N LEU A 42 11.13 -17.71 12.67
CA LEU A 42 10.92 -18.96 13.40
C LEU A 42 11.90 -20.07 12.99
N VAL A 43 12.35 -20.11 11.72
CA VAL A 43 13.16 -21.21 11.17
C VAL A 43 14.68 -21.00 11.39
N GLY A 44 15.15 -19.76 11.55
CA GLY A 44 16.58 -19.47 11.72
C GLY A 44 16.93 -17.99 11.59
N GLY A 45 16.30 -17.17 12.44
CA GLY A 45 16.04 -15.74 12.31
C GLY A 45 17.19 -14.73 12.18
N THR A 46 18.07 -14.90 11.20
CA THR A 46 18.93 -13.81 10.69
C THR A 46 18.76 -13.68 9.18
N VAL A 47 18.49 -12.46 8.70
CA VAL A 47 18.21 -12.22 7.28
C VAL A 47 19.50 -11.96 6.52
N ILE A 48 20.10 -10.77 6.66
CA ILE A 48 21.33 -10.34 5.98
C ILE A 48 22.12 -9.42 6.93
N ALA A 49 23.46 -9.53 6.95
CA ALA A 49 24.37 -8.60 7.63
C ALA A 49 24.09 -8.34 9.14
N GLY A 50 23.53 -9.32 9.86
CA GLY A 50 23.19 -9.19 11.28
C GLY A 50 21.82 -8.57 11.57
N PHE A 51 21.06 -8.18 10.54
CA PHE A 51 19.67 -7.77 10.72
C PHE A 51 18.78 -8.98 11.03
N THR A 52 18.06 -8.89 12.16
CA THR A 52 17.00 -9.86 12.49
C THR A 52 15.74 -9.55 11.69
N THR A 53 14.88 -10.56 11.52
CA THR A 53 13.57 -10.41 10.87
C THR A 53 12.71 -9.34 11.57
N GLN A 54 12.84 -9.18 12.88
CA GLN A 54 12.16 -8.15 13.66
C GLN A 54 12.48 -6.73 13.19
N HIS A 55 13.74 -6.45 12.86
CA HIS A 55 14.14 -5.13 12.37
C HIS A 55 13.50 -4.81 11.02
N LEU A 56 13.42 -5.81 10.13
CA LEU A 56 12.79 -5.65 8.82
C LEU A 56 11.28 -5.44 8.94
N MET A 57 10.62 -6.19 9.84
CA MET A 57 9.20 -5.98 10.13
C MET A 57 8.91 -4.58 10.69
N MET A 58 9.79 -4.06 11.57
CA MET A 58 9.69 -2.68 12.05
C MET A 58 9.85 -1.66 10.91
N LEU A 59 10.81 -1.88 9.99
CA LEU A 59 11.00 -0.98 8.86
C LEU A 59 9.78 -0.97 7.93
N ILE A 60 9.15 -2.13 7.71
CA ILE A 60 7.90 -2.20 6.95
C ILE A 60 6.80 -1.39 7.64
N ALA A 61 6.57 -1.63 8.94
CA ALA A 61 5.48 -0.99 9.68
C ALA A 61 5.66 0.52 9.85
N TYR A 62 6.88 0.97 10.16
CA TYR A 62 7.16 2.36 10.53
C TYR A 62 7.71 3.22 9.39
N VAL A 63 8.16 2.62 8.30
CA VAL A 63 8.69 3.35 7.13
C VAL A 63 7.86 3.04 5.89
N LEU A 64 7.80 1.78 5.46
CA LEU A 64 7.16 1.44 4.19
C LEU A 64 5.66 1.81 4.17
N VAL A 65 4.91 1.43 5.20
CA VAL A 65 3.47 1.73 5.30
C VAL A 65 3.19 3.24 5.30
N PRO A 66 3.77 4.07 6.20
CA PRO A 66 3.47 5.51 6.19
C PRO A 66 3.92 6.22 4.91
N PHE A 67 5.07 5.88 4.33
CA PHE A 67 5.52 6.49 3.08
C PHE A 67 4.65 6.10 1.89
N SER A 68 4.24 4.82 1.80
CA SER A 68 3.31 4.38 0.75
C SER A 68 1.93 5.02 0.92
N ALA A 69 1.46 5.21 2.16
CA ALA A 69 0.21 5.91 2.43
C ALA A 69 0.27 7.37 1.96
N LEU A 70 1.35 8.08 2.28
CA LEU A 70 1.55 9.46 1.81
C LEU A 70 1.60 9.53 0.28
N ALA A 71 2.32 8.63 -0.37
CA ALA A 71 2.41 8.59 -1.83
C ALA A 71 1.03 8.35 -2.48
N LEU A 72 0.25 7.40 -1.95
CA LEU A 72 -1.09 7.10 -2.45
C LEU A 72 -2.08 8.23 -2.20
N LEU A 73 -1.98 8.93 -1.06
CA LEU A 73 -2.79 10.11 -0.78
C LEU A 73 -2.51 11.25 -1.77
N ILE A 74 -1.24 11.48 -2.11
CA ILE A 74 -0.86 12.47 -3.13
C ILE A 74 -1.46 12.11 -4.50
N ILE A 75 -1.43 10.82 -4.86
CA ILE A 75 -2.04 10.36 -6.13
C ILE A 75 -3.56 10.54 -6.08
N LEU A 76 -4.21 10.19 -4.97
CA LEU A 76 -5.65 10.37 -4.79
C LEU A 76 -6.04 11.85 -4.92
N ASP A 77 -5.29 12.75 -4.29
CA ASP A 77 -5.49 14.20 -4.38
C ASP A 77 -5.32 14.69 -5.83
N SER A 78 -4.32 14.18 -6.56
CA SER A 78 -4.12 14.53 -7.97
C SER A 78 -5.28 14.08 -8.87
N ILE A 79 -5.91 12.94 -8.56
CA ILE A 79 -7.09 12.45 -9.27
C ILE A 79 -8.27 13.36 -8.95
N LEU A 80 -8.54 13.64 -7.68
CA LEU A 80 -9.68 14.46 -7.27
C LEU A 80 -9.56 15.93 -7.73
N SER A 81 -8.35 16.49 -7.72
CA SER A 81 -8.08 17.85 -8.23
C SER A 81 -8.26 17.97 -9.75
N GLY A 82 -8.23 16.85 -10.50
CA GLY A 82 -8.39 16.84 -11.95
C GLY A 82 -9.86 16.88 -12.43
N TRP A 83 -10.81 16.91 -11.50
CA TRP A 83 -12.26 16.91 -11.74
C TRP A 83 -12.89 18.27 -11.48
#